data_AF-A0A916UMG5-F1
#
_entry.id   AF-A0A916UMG5-F1
#
_cell.length_a   1.000
_cell.length_b   1.000
_cell.length_c   1.000
_cell.angle_alpha   90.00
_cell.angle_beta   90.00
_cell.angle_gamma   90.00
#
_symmetry.space_group_name_H-M   'P 1'
#
loop_
_entity.id
_entity.type
_entity.pdbx_description
1 polymer ?
#
loop_
_entity_poly.entity_id
_entity_poly.type
_entity_poly.pdbx_seq_one_letter_code
_entity_poly.pdbx_strand_id
1 'polypeptide(L)'
;MAEISKREVVAAIGPVDDLIVREALRTGASQIELRDALAFAEGPSNADADAYQALSGRMRRLVDLLSVAIHLRGTRAPGRA
;
A
#
# COMPACT_ATOMS: atom_id res chain seq x y z
N MET A 1 -18.40 -7.73 -4.53
CA MET A 1 -17.37 -6.78 -4.04
C MET A 1 -16.69 -6.18 -5.26
N ALA A 2 -16.65 -4.87 -5.37
CA ALA A 2 -15.99 -4.20 -6.49
C ALA A 2 -14.46 -4.20 -6.27
N GLU A 3 -13.71 -4.48 -7.33
CA GLU A 3 -12.25 -4.32 -7.35
C GLU A 3 -11.89 -2.85 -7.12
N ILE A 4 -10.74 -2.57 -6.50
CA ILE A 4 -10.29 -1.18 -6.30
C ILE A 4 -10.13 -0.48 -7.65
N SER A 5 -10.42 0.82 -7.67
CA SER A 5 -10.19 1.70 -8.80
C SER A 5 -8.96 2.58 -8.60
N LYS A 6 -8.38 3.08 -9.70
CA LYS A 6 -7.25 4.01 -9.67
C LYS A 6 -7.49 5.21 -8.74
N ARG A 7 -8.72 5.73 -8.70
CA ARG A 7 -9.08 6.88 -7.84
C ARG A 7 -8.94 6.54 -6.36
N GLU A 8 -9.35 5.33 -5.96
CA GLU A 8 -9.27 4.88 -4.58
C GLU A 8 -7.82 4.61 -4.15
N VAL A 9 -7.00 4.08 -5.07
CA VAL A 9 -5.56 3.90 -4.83
C VAL A 9 -4.87 5.23 -4.60
N VAL A 10 -5.12 6.23 -5.45
CA VAL A 10 -4.54 7.56 -5.30
C VAL A 10 -5.07 8.27 -4.05
N ALA A 11 -6.36 8.11 -3.71
CA ALA A 11 -6.94 8.68 -2.51
C ALA A 11 -6.35 8.09 -1.22
N ALA A 12 -5.98 6.80 -1.24
CA ALA A 12 -5.40 6.12 -0.09
C ALA A 12 -3.91 6.45 0.09
N ILE A 13 -3.10 6.36 -0.97
CA ILE A 13 -1.63 6.43 -0.87
C ILE A 13 -1.08 7.84 -1.16
N GLY A 14 -1.89 8.69 -1.80
CA GLY A 14 -1.49 10.00 -2.32
C GLY A 14 -0.94 9.92 -3.75
N PRO A 15 -0.35 11.01 -4.28
CA PRO A 15 0.26 11.01 -5.60
C PRO A 15 1.47 10.07 -5.62
N VAL A 16 1.26 8.90 -6.24
CA VAL A 16 2.27 7.84 -6.41
C VAL A 16 2.44 7.51 -7.88
N ASP A 17 3.55 6.84 -8.20
CA ASP A 17 3.85 6.43 -9.57
C ASP A 17 2.72 5.57 -10.17
N ASP A 18 2.42 5.80 -11.45
CA ASP A 18 1.37 5.07 -12.17
C ASP A 18 1.64 3.55 -12.21
N LEU A 19 2.91 3.15 -12.05
CA LEU A 19 3.32 1.76 -11.90
C LEU A 19 2.77 1.13 -10.61
N ILE A 20 2.86 1.84 -9.48
CA ILE A 20 2.33 1.40 -8.18
C ILE A 20 0.80 1.25 -8.27
N VAL A 21 0.15 2.19 -8.95
CA VAL A 21 -1.30 2.15 -9.16
C VAL A 21 -1.71 0.92 -9.97
N ARG A 22 -1.05 0.66 -11.10
CA ARG A 22 -1.35 -0.51 -11.94
C ARG A 22 -1.16 -1.82 -11.19
N GLU A 23 -0.15 -1.88 -10.35
CA GLU A 23 0.17 -3.10 -9.62
C GLU A 23 -0.76 -3.36 -8.44
N ALA A 24 -1.24 -2.31 -7.78
CA ALA A 24 -2.35 -2.40 -6.82
C ALA A 24 -3.67 -2.85 -7.49
N LEU A 25 -3.94 -2.40 -8.72
CA LEU A 25 -5.10 -2.86 -9.49
C LEU A 25 -4.94 -4.33 -9.91
N ARG A 26 -3.73 -4.73 -10.33
CA ARG A 26 -3.43 -6.11 -10.75
C ARG A 26 -3.59 -7.13 -9.63
N THR A 27 -3.44 -6.73 -8.36
CA THR A 27 -3.70 -7.62 -7.22
C THR A 27 -5.17 -8.05 -7.09
N GLY A 28 -6.11 -7.38 -7.78
CA GLY A 28 -7.54 -7.68 -7.70
C GLY A 28 -8.12 -7.48 -6.29
N ALA A 29 -7.47 -6.64 -5.49
CA ALA A 29 -7.87 -6.35 -4.13
C ALA A 29 -9.13 -5.48 -4.12
N SER A 30 -9.85 -5.53 -3.01
CA SER A 30 -10.97 -4.66 -2.70
C SER A 30 -10.52 -3.40 -1.95
N GLN A 31 -11.38 -2.39 -1.92
CA GLN A 31 -11.04 -1.10 -1.32
C GLN A 31 -10.72 -1.24 0.18
N ILE A 32 -11.41 -2.17 0.84
CA ILE A 32 -11.19 -2.51 2.24
C ILE A 32 -9.79 -3.10 2.43
N GLU A 33 -9.42 -4.09 1.61
CA GLU A 33 -8.08 -4.68 1.66
C GLU A 33 -6.98 -3.65 1.43
N LEU A 34 -7.18 -2.69 0.51
CA LEU A 34 -6.23 -1.61 0.30
C LEU A 34 -6.07 -0.71 1.54
N ARG A 35 -7.18 -0.33 2.18
CA ARG A 35 -7.14 0.51 3.39
C ARG A 35 -6.51 -0.21 4.56
N ASP A 36 -6.83 -1.49 4.74
CA ASP A 36 -6.25 -2.33 5.79
C ASP A 36 -4.75 -2.51 5.59
N ALA A 37 -4.32 -2.77 4.35
CA ALA A 37 -2.90 -2.86 4.01
C ALA A 37 -2.15 -1.54 4.22
N LEU A 38 -2.79 -0.39 3.92
CA LEU A 38 -2.21 0.92 4.15
C LEU A 38 -2.08 1.21 5.66
N ALA A 39 -3.13 0.95 6.43
CA ALA A 39 -3.12 1.10 7.88
C ALA A 39 -2.06 0.19 8.52
N PHE A 40 -1.87 -1.00 7.97
CA PHE A 40 -0.80 -1.91 8.39
C PHE A 40 0.58 -1.34 8.07
N ALA A 41 0.80 -0.85 6.84
CA ALA A 41 2.09 -0.32 6.40
C ALA A 41 2.50 0.98 7.13
N GLU A 42 1.54 1.88 7.40
CA GLU A 42 1.78 3.14 8.11
C GLU A 42 1.76 2.99 9.64
N GLY A 43 1.10 1.96 10.16
CA GLY A 43 0.92 1.73 11.59
C GLY A 43 2.07 0.95 12.25
N PRO A 44 2.05 0.83 13.59
CA PRO A 44 3.05 0.07 14.35
C PRO A 44 3.01 -1.43 14.03
N SER A 45 1.90 -1.92 13.47
CA SER A 45 1.73 -3.31 13.03
C SER A 45 2.69 -3.70 11.90
N ASN A 46 3.27 -2.75 11.15
CA ASN A 46 4.31 -3.10 10.16
C ASN A 46 5.54 -3.78 10.78
N ALA A 47 5.80 -3.49 12.07
CA ALA A 47 6.93 -4.04 12.80
C ALA A 47 6.61 -5.40 13.44
N ASP A 48 5.36 -5.84 13.37
CA ASP A 48 4.91 -7.12 13.90
C ASP A 48 4.94 -8.20 12.80
N ALA A 49 5.97 -9.04 12.87
CA ALA A 49 6.18 -10.12 11.92
C ALA A 49 5.07 -11.20 12.00
N ASP A 50 4.51 -11.45 13.18
CA ASP A 50 3.43 -12.42 13.36
C ASP A 50 2.13 -11.91 12.77
N ALA A 51 1.83 -10.62 12.96
CA ALA A 51 0.71 -9.95 12.31
C ALA A 51 0.85 -9.96 10.78
N TYR A 52 2.07 -9.76 10.25
CA TYR A 52 2.33 -9.84 8.81
C TYR A 52 2.17 -11.27 8.25
N GLN A 53 2.62 -12.29 8.98
CA GLN A 53 2.48 -13.69 8.57
C GLN A 53 1.03 -14.17 8.59
N ALA A 54 0.21 -13.62 9.49
CA ALA A 54 -1.23 -13.91 9.57
C ALA A 54 -2.03 -13.38 8.36
N LEU A 55 -1.47 -12.46 7.58
CA LEU A 55 -2.11 -11.90 6.39
C LEU A 55 -2.18 -12.92 5.24
N SER A 56 -3.24 -12.81 4.43
CA SER A 56 -3.35 -13.56 3.18
C SER A 56 -2.21 -13.19 2.22
N GLY A 57 -1.82 -14.10 1.31
CA GLY A 57 -0.73 -13.83 0.36
C GLY A 57 -0.97 -12.60 -0.52
N ARG A 58 -2.24 -12.28 -0.81
CA ARG A 58 -2.63 -11.05 -1.51
C ARG A 58 -2.38 -9.81 -0.66
N MET A 59 -2.79 -9.83 0.61
CA MET A 59 -2.64 -8.70 1.52
C MET A 59 -1.17 -8.41 1.84
N ARG A 60 -0.34 -9.45 2.01
CA ARG A 60 1.12 -9.29 2.14
C ARG A 60 1.72 -8.55 0.96
N ARG A 61 1.32 -8.93 -0.26
CA ARG A 61 1.81 -8.28 -1.49
C ARG A 61 1.39 -6.81 -1.58
N LEU A 62 0.18 -6.46 -1.12
CA LEU A 62 -0.25 -5.07 -0.98
C LEU A 62 0.60 -4.32 0.04
N VAL A 63 0.79 -4.88 1.25
CA VAL A 63 1.60 -4.27 2.30
C VAL A 63 3.03 -4.02 1.83
N ASP A 64 3.67 -4.98 1.16
CA ASP A 64 5.01 -4.80 0.59
C ASP A 64 5.04 -3.65 -0.41
N LEU A 65 4.08 -3.62 -1.34
CA LEU A 65 4.01 -2.63 -2.41
C LEU A 65 3.75 -1.22 -1.86
N LEU A 66 2.88 -1.12 -0.85
CA LEU A 66 2.60 0.11 -0.13
C LEU A 66 3.79 0.58 0.72
N SER A 67 4.48 -0.34 1.38
CA SER A 67 5.66 0.00 2.20
C SER A 67 6.79 0.55 1.32
N VAL A 68 7.00 -0.04 0.14
CA VAL A 68 7.93 0.49 -0.87
C VAL A 68 7.46 1.85 -1.38
N ALA A 69 6.17 2.01 -1.70
CA ALA A 69 5.63 3.28 -2.17
C ALA A 69 5.78 4.42 -1.13
N ILE A 70 5.50 4.14 0.14
CA ILE A 70 5.68 5.07 1.26
C ILE A 70 7.16 5.43 1.44
N HIS A 71 8.05 4.43 1.38
CA HIS A 71 9.49 4.67 1.46
C HIS A 71 9.98 5.54 0.29
N LEU A 72 9.55 5.24 -0.94
CA LEU A 72 9.87 6.04 -2.13
C LEU A 72 9.31 7.47 -2.06
N ARG A 73 8.14 7.66 -1.44
CA ARG A 73 7.58 8.98 -1.14
C ARG A 73 8.46 9.76 -0.16
N GLY A 74 8.96 9.08 0.88
CA GLY A 74 9.87 9.66 1.87
C GLY A 74 11.24 10.02 1.31
N THR A 75 11.81 9.18 0.44
CA THR A 75 13.11 9.44 -0.21
C THR A 75 13.02 10.47 -1.34
N ARG A 76 11.85 10.65 -1.95
CA ARG A 76 11.58 11.72 -2.93
C ARG A 76 11.37 13.10 -2.33
N ALA A 77 11.44 13.29 -1.01
CA ALA A 77 11.53 14.62 -0.42
C ALA A 77 12.94 15.19 -0.70
N PRO A 78 13.12 16.10 -1.67
CA PRO A 78 14.41 16.68 -1.95
C PRO A 78 14.61 17.86 -1.00
N GLY A 79 15.63 17.77 -0.15
CA GLY A 79 16.18 18.93 0.57
C GLY A 79 15.28 19.50 1.67
N ARG A 80 15.56 19.10 2.92
CA ARG A 80 15.58 20.10 3.99
C ARG A 80 16.96 20.75 3.93
N ALA A 81 17.01 21.93 3.32
CA ALA A 81 18.09 22.90 3.49
C ALA A 81 18.18 23.35 4.95
#